data_AF-T1BER5-F1
#
_entry.id   AF-T1BER5-F1
#
_cell.length_a   1.000
_cell.length_b   1.000
_cell.length_c   1.000
_cell.angle_alpha   90.00
_cell.angle_beta   90.00
_cell.angle_gamma   90.00
#
_symmetry.space_group_name_H-M   'P 1'
#
loop_
_entity.id
_entity.type
_entity.pdbx_description
1 polymer ?
#
loop_
_entity_poly.entity_id
_entity_poly.type
_entity_poly.pdbx_seq_one_letter_code
_entity_poly.pdbx_strand_id
1 'polypeptide(L)' 'MAPGGLLHLATDWADYAAHMLAVLDAAPGWSNCVGAGMAAPRPAWRIATRFEQRGLRQGHGVWDFLYRHQAD' A
#
# COMPACT_ATOMS: atom_id res chain seq x y z
N MET A 1 -13.37 9.91 0.61
CA MET A 1 -13.38 9.28 -0.73
C MET A 1 -14.81 8.87 -1.04
N ALA A 2 -15.22 8.67 -2.30
CA ALA A 2 -16.53 8.08 -2.54
C ALA A 2 -16.57 6.65 -1.94
N PRO A 3 -17.71 6.21 -1.37
CA PRO A 3 -17.89 4.82 -0.95
C PRO A 3 -17.45 3.82 -2.03
N GLY A 4 -16.69 2.80 -1.61
CA GLY A 4 -16.10 1.80 -2.50
C GLY A 4 -14.82 2.22 -3.22
N GLY A 5 -14.35 3.47 -3.04
CA GLY A 5 -13.11 3.95 -3.63
C GLY A 5 -11.87 3.18 -3.18
N LEU A 6 -10.91 2.97 -4.08
CA LEU A 6 -9.65 2.27 -3.83
C LEU A 6 -8.50 3.25 -3.62
N LEU A 7 -7.98 3.31 -2.40
CA LEU A 7 -6.72 3.98 -2.09
C LEU A 7 -5.57 3.00 -2.32
N HIS A 8 -4.69 3.32 -3.27
CA HIS A 8 -3.47 2.57 -3.55
C HIS A 8 -2.26 3.42 -3.17
N LEU A 9 -1.45 2.93 -2.25
CA LEU A 9 -0.20 3.54 -1.79
C LEU A 9 0.97 2.61 -2.10
N ALA A 10 2.15 3.19 -2.33
CA ALA A 10 3.38 2.44 -2.47
C ALA A 10 4.57 3.22 -1.89
N THR A 11 5.51 2.51 -1.27
CA THR A 11 6.76 3.10 -0.75
C THR A 11 7.91 2.09 -0.81
N ASP A 12 9.14 2.59 -0.96
CA ASP A 12 10.39 1.82 -0.91
C ASP A 12 11.14 1.99 0.44
N TRP A 13 10.51 2.63 1.43
CA TRP A 13 11.07 2.84 2.76
C TRP A 13 10.30 2.03 3.81
N ALA A 14 10.97 1.04 4.42
CA ALA A 14 10.36 0.10 5.36
C ALA A 14 9.67 0.76 6.57
N ASP A 15 10.31 1.74 7.22
CA ASP A 15 9.72 2.41 8.39
C ASP A 15 8.47 3.20 7.99
N TYR A 16 8.49 3.81 6.81
CA TYR A 16 7.32 4.51 6.30
C TYR A 16 6.21 3.53 5.91
N ALA A 17 6.55 2.37 5.36
CA ALA A 17 5.60 1.29 5.08
C ALA A 17 4.90 0.83 6.37
N ALA A 18 5.67 0.59 7.44
CA ALA A 18 5.13 0.22 8.74
C ALA A 18 4.21 1.31 9.32
N HIS A 19 4.58 2.59 9.15
CA HIS A 19 3.75 3.71 9.58
C HIS A 19 2.44 3.81 8.77
N MET A 20 2.50 3.70 7.43
CA MET A 20 1.31 3.73 6.57
C MET A 20 0.31 2.64 6.96
N LEU A 21 0.81 1.42 7.18
CA LEU A 21 0.01 0.27 7.60
C LEU A 21 -0.66 0.52 8.96
N ALA A 22 0.10 0.98 9.96
CA ALA A 22 -0.43 1.27 11.29
C ALA A 22 -1.51 2.36 11.28
N VAL A 23 -1.32 3.41 10.47
CA VAL A 23 -2.30 4.50 10.35
C VAL A 23 -3.58 4.02 9.67
N LEU A 24 -3.48 3.31 8.55
CA LEU A 24 -4.66 2.95 7.76
C LEU A 24 -5.44 1.76 8.33
N ASP A 25 -4.78 0.81 9.00
CA ASP A 25 -5.48 -0.26 9.70
C ASP A 25 -6.28 0.28 10.92
N ALA A 26 -5.84 1.40 11.51
CA ALA A 26 -6.57 2.07 12.58
C ALA A 26 -7.59 3.10 12.07
N ALA A 27 -7.60 3.42 10.78
CA ALA A 27 -8.43 4.48 10.23
C ALA A 27 -9.88 4.01 10.04
N PRO A 28 -10.88 4.68 10.64
CA PRO A 28 -12.29 4.33 10.45
C PRO A 28 -12.69 4.53 8.98
N GLY A 29 -13.59 3.67 8.50
CA GLY A 29 -14.08 3.73 7.12
C GLY A 29 -13.11 3.17 6.07
N TRP A 30 -11.99 2.58 6.47
CA TRP A 30 -11.05 1.92 5.55
C TRP A 30 -10.89 0.45 5.89
N SER A 31 -10.80 -0.39 4.85
CA SER A 31 -10.50 -1.82 5.00
C SER A 31 -9.34 -2.19 4.10
N ASN A 32 -8.33 -2.86 4.67
CA ASN A 32 -7.24 -3.43 3.90
C ASN A 32 -7.77 -4.55 2.99
N CYS A 33 -7.50 -4.49 1.69
CA CYS A 33 -8.00 -5.42 0.69
C CYS A 33 -7.35 -6.82 0.75
N VAL A 34 -6.21 -6.96 1.44
CA VAL A 34 -5.46 -8.23 1.58
C VAL A 34 -5.37 -8.72 3.02
N GLY A 35 -6.04 -8.05 3.96
CA GLY A 35 -6.04 -8.35 5.39
C GLY A 35 -5.24 -7.34 6.22
N ALA A 36 -5.68 -7.08 7.46
CA ALA A 36 -4.99 -6.18 8.37
C ALA A 36 -3.55 -6.64 8.63
N GLY A 37 -2.62 -5.69 8.72
CA GLY A 37 -1.19 -5.96 8.92
C GLY A 37 -0.45 -6.43 7.67
N MET A 38 -1.12 -6.53 6.52
CA MET A 38 -0.54 -7.11 5.30
C MET A 38 -0.28 -6.05 4.23
N ALA A 39 0.90 -6.14 3.60
CA ALA A 39 1.17 -5.48 2.33
C ALA A 39 0.57 -6.29 1.18
N ALA A 40 0.03 -5.59 0.19
CA ALA A 40 -0.49 -6.21 -1.02
C ALA A 40 0.65 -6.62 -1.97
N PRO A 41 0.49 -7.71 -2.75
CA PRO A 41 1.37 -7.94 -3.88
C PRO A 41 1.24 -6.78 -4.88
N ARG A 42 2.34 -6.42 -5.53
CA ARG A 42 2.36 -5.34 -6.54
C ARG A 42 1.25 -5.56 -7.59
N PRO A 43 0.27 -4.65 -7.72
CA PRO A 43 -0.78 -4.80 -8.72
C PRO A 43 -0.25 -4.70 -10.15
N ALA A 44 -0.90 -5.39 -11.10
CA ALA A 44 -0.50 -5.38 -12.50
C ALA A 44 -0.55 -3.97 -13.14
N TRP A 45 -1.47 -3.11 -12.69
CA TRP A 45 -1.60 -1.72 -13.15
C TRP A 45 -0.55 -0.78 -12.56
N ARG A 46 0.23 -1.19 -11.56
CA ARG A 46 1.26 -0.35 -10.97
C ARG A 46 2.48 -0.31 -11.88
N ILE A 47 2.62 0.77 -12.64
CA ILE A 47 3.80 0.99 -13.47
C ILE A 47 5.03 1.11 -12.55
N ALA A 48 6.03 0.25 -12.75
CA ALA A 48 7.26 0.31 -12.00
C ALA A 48 8.10 1.51 -12.44
N THR A 49 8.67 2.24 -11.49
CA THR A 49 9.55 3.38 -11.80
C THR A 49 11.00 2.92 -11.97
N ARG A 50 11.82 3.75 -12.64
CA ARG A 50 13.27 3.47 -12.79
C ARG A 50 13.99 3.44 -11.42
N PHE A 51 13.53 4.21 -10.44
CA PHE A 51 14.10 4.24 -9.10
C PHE A 51 13.85 2.94 -8.33
N GLU A 52 12.63 2.42 -8.40
CA GLU A 52 12.27 1.12 -7.79
C GLU A 52 13.08 -0.03 -8.37
N GLN A 53 13.27 -0.07 -9.70
CA GLN A 53 14.09 -1.10 -10.34
C GLN A 53 15.54 -1.07 -9.84
N ARG A 54 16.10 0.11 -9.60
CA ARG A 54 17.44 0.27 -9.03
C ARG A 54 17.46 -0.11 -7.54
N GLY A 55 16.44 0.24 -6.78
CA GLY A 55 16.29 -0.16 -5.37
C GLY A 55 16.20 -1.68 -5.20
N LEU A 56 15.37 -2.35 -6.00
CA LEU A 56 15.21 -3.80 -5.99
C LEU A 56 16.52 -4.53 -6.30
N ARG A 57 17.32 -4.03 -7.26
CA ARG A 57 18.66 -4.58 -7.54
C ARG A 57 19.64 -4.45 -6.38
N GLN A 58 19.41 -3.50 -5.47
CA GLN A 58 20.20 -3.28 -4.26
C GLN A 58 19.59 -4.00 -3.04
N GLY A 59 18.52 -4.77 -3.22
CA GLY A 59 17.85 -5.50 -2.15
C GLY A 59 16.83 -4.67 -1.35
N HIS A 60 16.48 -3.46 -1.81
CA HIS A 60 15.43 -2.68 -1.17
C HIS A 60 14.05 -3.27 -1.50
N GLY A 61 13.18 -3.38 -0.49
CA GLY A 61 11.79 -3.76 -0.68
C GLY A 61 10.97 -2.62 -1.28
N VAL A 62 9.84 -2.98 -1.88
CA VAL A 62 8.77 -2.03 -2.22
C VAL A 62 7.48 -2.61 -1.66
N TRP A 63 6.77 -1.81 -0.89
CA TRP A 63 5.52 -2.19 -0.24
C TRP A 63 4.38 -1.47 -0.95
N ASP A 64 3.38 -2.25 -1.31
CA ASP A 64 2.14 -1.79 -1.91
C ASP A 64 1.01 -2.00 -0.89
N PHE A 65 0.10 -1.03 -0.76
CA PHE A 65 -1.07 -1.14 0.11
C PHE A 65 -2.32 -0.77 -0.66
N LEU A 66 -3.36 -1.58 -0.49
CA LEU A 66 -4.66 -1.40 -1.13
C LEU A 66 -5.73 -1.33 -0.05
N TYR A 67 -6.38 -0.17 0.07
CA TYR A 67 -7.47 0.05 1.00
C TYR A 67 -8.74 0.44 0.27
N ARG A 68 -9.87 -0.13 0.69
CA ARG A 68 -11.18 0.24 0.18
C ARG A 68 -11.91 1.09 1.20
N HIS A 69 -12.34 2.27 0.76
CA HIS A 69 -13.23 3.12 1.55
C HIS A 69 -14.57 2.41 1.68
N GLN A 70 -14.98 2.10 2.90
CA GLN A 70 -16.29 1.52 3.16
C GLN A 70 -17.36 2.60 2.93
N ALA A 71 -18.52 2.17 2.42
CA ALA A 71 -19.73 2.96 2.63
C ALA A 71 -20.11 2.79 4.11
N ASP A 72 -20.51 3.86 4.77
CA ASP A 72 -21.27 3.72 6.01
C ASP A 72 -22.56 2.92 5.76
#